data_AF-A0A2C6BSR8-F1
#
_entry.id   AF-A0A2C6BSR8-F1
#
_cell.length_a   1.000
_cell.length_b   1.000
_cell.length_c   1.000
_cell.angle_alpha   90.00
_cell.angle_beta   90.00
_cell.angle_gamma   90.00
#
_symmetry.space_group_name_H-M   'P 1'
#
loop_
_entity.id
_entity.type
_entity.pdbx_description
1 polymer ?
#
loop_
_entity_poly.entity_id
_entity_poly.type
_entity_poly.pdbx_seq_one_letter_code
_entity_poly.pdbx_strand_id
1 'polypeptide(L)' 'MSLSDFIKNILNIQDDNISFPEEDFCQIIQKGNYVIKVFKGFLKSNYCSCPHCNSKNIVKNGS' A
#
# COMPACT_ATOMS: atom_id res chain seq x y z
N MET A 1 -10.37 8.51 12.19
CA MET A 1 -9.90 7.77 11.00
C MET A 1 -8.48 8.23 10.74
N SER A 2 -7.50 7.32 10.68
CA SER A 2 -6.09 7.70 10.46
C SER A 2 -5.86 8.16 9.02
N LEU A 3 -4.74 8.84 8.74
CA LEU A 3 -4.35 9.18 7.37
C LEU A 3 -4.21 7.91 6.52
N SER A 4 -3.60 6.88 7.10
CA SER A 4 -3.46 5.56 6.47
C SER A 4 -4.82 4.97 6.07
N ASP A 5 -5.84 5.03 6.94
CA ASP A 5 -7.18 4.55 6.62
C ASP A 5 -7.87 5.37 5.53
N PHE A 6 -7.66 6.69 5.54
CA PHE A 6 -8.18 7.58 4.50
C PHE A 6 -7.55 7.28 3.13
N ILE A 7 -6.23 7.10 3.05
CA ILE A 7 -5.52 6.76 1.81
C ILE A 7 -5.97 5.39 1.29
N LYS A 8 -6.06 4.38 2.17
CA LYS A 8 -6.58 3.06 1.81
C LYS A 8 -7.99 3.14 1.23
N ASN A 9 -8.87 3.94 1.82
CA ASN A 9 -10.24 4.12 1.32
C ASN A 9 -10.28 4.79 -0.06
N ILE A 10 -9.49 5.86 -0.29
CA ILE A 10 -9.45 6.53 -1.60
C ILE A 10 -8.91 5.62 -2.70
N LEU A 11 -7.86 4.85 -2.40
CA LEU A 11 -7.20 3.97 -3.36
C LEU A 11 -7.85 2.57 -3.43
N ASN A 12 -8.91 2.34 -2.67
CA ASN A 12 -9.60 1.05 -2.54
C ASN A 12 -8.65 -0.11 -2.19
N ILE A 13 -7.70 0.13 -1.29
CA ILE A 13 -6.78 -0.88 -0.77
C ILE A 13 -7.43 -1.56 0.43
N GLN A 14 -7.67 -2.86 0.32
CA GLN A 14 -8.27 -3.69 1.39
C GLN A 14 -7.24 -4.47 2.21
N ASP A 15 -5.95 -4.38 1.87
CA ASP A 15 -4.89 -5.09 2.58
C ASP A 15 -4.52 -4.36 3.87
N ASP A 16 -4.90 -4.92 5.01
CA ASP A 16 -4.62 -4.38 6.34
C ASP A 16 -3.14 -4.41 6.73
N ASN A 17 -2.32 -5.18 6.00
CA ASN A 17 -0.87 -5.22 6.16
C ASN A 17 -0.21 -3.97 5.60
N ILE A 18 -0.87 -3.23 4.72
CA ILE A 18 -0.35 -1.99 4.18
C ILE A 18 -0.71 -0.83 5.12
N SER A 19 0.27 0.00 5.40
CA SER A 19 0.10 1.26 6.12
C SER A 19 0.86 2.39 5.44
N PHE A 20 0.36 3.61 5.60
CA PHE A 20 1.03 4.82 5.15
C PHE A 20 1.54 5.59 6.37
N PRO A 21 2.72 6.23 6.30
CA PRO A 21 3.21 7.05 7.40
C PRO A 21 2.32 8.28 7.57
N GLU A 22 2.30 8.86 8.76
CA GLU A 22 1.55 10.10 9.03
C GLU A 22 2.26 11.33 8.43
N GLU A 23 3.59 11.27 8.29
CA GLU A 23 4.44 12.31 7.69
C GLU A 23 5.12 11.78 6.42
N ASP A 24 5.43 12.67 5.46
CA ASP A 24 6.12 12.33 4.21
C ASP A 24 5.49 11.18 3.39
N PHE A 25 4.18 10.96 3.54
CA PHE A 25 3.42 9.88 2.93
C PHE A 25 3.31 9.96 1.42
N CYS A 26 3.48 11.15 0.83
CA CYS A 26 3.32 11.36 -0.60
C CYS A 26 4.40 12.30 -1.13
N GLN A 27 4.97 11.95 -2.27
CA GLN A 27 5.79 12.83 -3.09
C GLN A 27 5.02 13.22 -4.35
N ILE A 28 5.05 14.51 -4.69
CA ILE A 28 4.46 15.01 -5.94
C ILE A 28 5.58 15.25 -6.95
N ILE A 29 5.44 14.67 -8.13
CA ILE A 29 6.39 14.80 -9.24
C ILE A 29 5.62 15.39 -10.42
N GLN A 30 6.13 16.49 -10.98
CA GLN A 30 5.58 17.09 -12.19
C GLN A 30 6.45 16.74 -13.39
N LYS A 31 5.82 16.18 -14.44
CA LYS A 31 6.52 15.77 -15.67
C LYS A 31 5.74 16.27 -16.88
N GLY A 32 6.11 17.45 -17.37
CA GLY A 32 5.34 18.17 -18.40
C GLY A 32 3.93 18.47 -17.89
N ASN A 33 2.93 17.99 -18.63
CA ASN A 33 1.51 18.19 -18.29
C ASN A 33 0.97 17.14 -17.30
N TYR A 34 1.80 16.21 -16.83
CA TYR A 34 1.40 15.18 -15.88
C TYR A 34 1.80 15.56 -14.45
N VAL A 35 0.88 15.32 -13.52
CA VAL A 35 1.14 15.35 -12.07
C VAL A 35 1.06 13.92 -11.56
N ILE A 36 2.17 13.44 -11.00
CA ILE A 36 2.30 12.10 -10.45
C ILE A 36 2.37 12.22 -8.93
N LYS A 37 1.52 11.47 -8.22
CA LYS A 37 1.57 11.35 -6.76
C LYS A 37 2.10 9.96 -6.40
N VAL A 38 3.24 9.91 -5.72
CA VAL A 38 3.87 8.66 -5.27
C VAL A 38 3.65 8.53 -3.78
N PHE A 39 2.86 7.54 -3.37
CA PHE A 39 2.60 7.27 -1.96
C PHE A 39 3.63 6.28 -1.41
N LYS A 40 4.23 6.60 -0.26
CA LYS A 40 5.13 5.70 0.46
C LYS A 40 4.29 4.80 1.37
N GLY A 41 4.31 3.50 1.13
CA GLY A 41 3.64 2.50 1.96
C GLY A 41 4.64 1.59 2.67
N PHE A 42 4.27 1.13 3.86
CA PHE A 42 4.98 0.13 4.65
C PHE A 42 4.13 -1.12 4.82
N LEU A 43 4.79 -2.28 4.80
CA LEU A 43 4.18 -3.52 5.25
C LEU A 43 4.36 -3.65 6.76
N LYS A 44 3.28 -3.80 7.51
CA LYS A 44 3.32 -3.98 8.98
C LYS A 44 4.02 -5.28 9.38
N SER A 45 3.96 -6.29 8.52
CA SER A 45 4.62 -7.56 8.71
C SER A 45 5.25 -8.05 7.40
N ASN A 46 6.39 -8.73 7.51
CA ASN A 46 7.14 -9.28 6.38
C ASN A 46 6.36 -10.37 5.61
N TYR A 47 5.34 -10.96 6.24
CA TYR A 47 4.47 -11.95 5.65
C TYR A 47 3.10 -11.88 6.32
N CYS A 48 2.06 -11.56 5.56
CA CYS A 48 0.72 -11.98 5.96
C CYS A 48 0.54 -13.41 5.45
N SER A 49 0.48 -14.37 6.36
CA SER A 49 -0.04 -15.67 6.01
C SER A 49 -1.44 -15.47 5.42
N CYS A 50 -1.70 -16.01 4.22
CA CYS A 50 -3.02 -15.88 3.62
C CYS A 50 -4.06 -16.41 4.62
N PRO A 51 -5.06 -15.61 5.07
CA PRO A 51 -5.99 -16.03 6.11
C PRO A 51 -6.84 -17.24 5.70
N HIS A 52 -6.95 -17.50 4.38
CA HIS A 52 -7.67 -18.64 3.84
C HIS A 52 -6.89 -19.96 3.89
N CYS A 53 -5.56 -19.93 3.71
CA CYS A 53 -4.75 -21.15 3.58
C CYS A 53 -3.47 -21.19 4.44
N ASN A 54 -3.24 -20.16 5.25
CA ASN A 54 -2.04 -19.92 6.06
C ASN A 54 -0.70 -20.01 5.28
N SER A 55 -0.76 -19.89 3.95
CA SER A 55 0.44 -19.91 3.11
C SER A 55 1.31 -18.71 3.46
N LYS A 56 2.57 -19.00 3.80
CA LYS A 56 3.63 -17.99 3.98
C LYS A 56 4.32 -17.62 2.66
N ASN A 57 4.03 -18.36 1.59
CA ASN A 57 4.60 -18.12 0.26
C ASN A 57 3.70 -17.18 -0.53
N ILE A 58 4.28 -16.08 -1.00
CA ILE A 58 3.67 -15.21 -1.99
C ILE A 58 3.65 -15.99 -3.31
N VAL A 59 2.46 -16.43 -3.74
CA VAL A 59 2.31 -16.97 -5.09
C VAL A 59 2.44 -15.79 -6.05
N LYS A 60 3.63 -15.61 -6.64
CA LYS A 60 3.77 -14.76 -7.83
C LYS A 60 3.10 -15.51 -8.99
N ASN A 61 1.84 -15.23 -9.26
CA ASN A 61 1.24 -15.62 -10.53
C ASN A 61 1.82 -14.70 -11.62
N GLY A 62 2.92 -15.15 -12.21
CA GLY A 62 3.54 -14.56 -13.38
C GLY A 62 4.22 -15.67 -14.17
N SER A 63 3.48 -16.26 -15.10
CA SER A 63 3.99 -17.06 -16.22
C SER A 63 3.77 -16.26 -17.49
#